data_AF-A0A183M466-F1
#
_entry.id   AF-A0A183M466-F1
#
_cell.length_a   1.000
_cell.length_b   1.000
_cell.length_c   1.000
_cell.angle_alpha   90.00
_cell.angle_beta   90.00
_cell.angle_gamma   90.00
#
_symmetry.space_group_name_H-M   'P 1'
#
loop_
_entity.id
_entity.type
_entity.pdbx_description
1 polymer ?
#
loop_
_entity_poly.entity_id
_entity_poly.type
_entity_poly.pdbx_seq_one_letter_code
_entity_poly.pdbx_strand_id
1 'polypeptide(L)'
;MKQLHDTTKKLAGKYTEPERPVKDKGDRPITEIQQQRNRWVEYIDELLNRPAPKNPPDIEAAHTDLPIDVNPPTTEEIRIAIRQIKSGKAAGPDNIPAKALKSDTEVDTNML
;
A
#
# COMPACT_ATOMS: atom_id res chain seq x y z
N MET A 1 13.19 24.81 5.39
CA MET A 1 13.64 23.42 5.62
C MET A 1 14.37 23.21 6.95
N LYS A 2 15.35 24.05 7.33
CA LYS A 2 16.15 23.87 8.56
C LYS A 2 15.33 23.93 9.87
N GLN A 3 14.43 24.91 9.99
CA GLN A 3 13.57 25.06 11.19
C GLN A 3 12.68 23.84 11.46
N LEU A 4 12.14 23.22 10.40
CA LEU A 4 11.24 22.08 10.54
C LEU A 4 12.00 20.84 11.02
N HIS A 5 13.19 20.58 10.46
CA HIS A 5 14.11 19.54 10.94
C HIS A 5 14.49 19.72 12.41
N ASP A 6 14.86 20.95 12.80
CA ASP A 6 15.32 21.24 14.16
C ASP A 6 14.18 21.11 15.20
N THR A 7 12.95 21.45 14.79
CA THR A 7 11.74 21.29 15.62
C THR A 7 11.39 19.82 15.82
N THR A 8 11.43 19.01 14.75
CA THR A 8 11.18 17.57 14.80
C THR A 8 12.23 16.86 15.66
N LYS A 9 13.51 17.24 15.53
CA LYS A 9 14.60 16.69 16.35
C LYS A 9 14.44 16.99 17.84
N LYS A 10 13.87 18.15 18.19
CA LYS A 10 13.59 18.53 19.59
C LYS A 10 12.39 17.78 20.17
N LEU A 11 11.39 17.48 19.36
CA LEU A 11 10.18 16.73 19.75
C LEU A 11 10.41 15.23 19.89
N ALA A 12 11.37 14.66 19.15
CA ALA A 12 11.61 13.21 19.06
C ALA A 12 12.12 12.54 20.36
N GLY A 13 12.26 13.27 21.48
CA GLY A 13 12.75 12.71 22.74
C GLY A 13 14.19 12.17 22.67
N LYS A 14 14.63 11.45 23.70
CA LYS A 14 15.90 10.70 23.63
C LYS A 14 15.63 9.41 22.86
N TYR A 15 16.40 9.17 21.81
CA TYR A 15 16.44 7.85 21.17
C TYR A 15 16.91 6.82 22.19
N THR A 16 15.99 6.01 22.68
CA THR A 16 16.29 4.76 23.39
C THR A 16 16.53 3.69 22.34
N GLU A 17 17.51 2.82 22.54
CA GLU A 17 17.72 1.68 21.65
C GLU A 17 16.39 0.95 21.44
N PRO A 18 16.01 0.65 20.18
CA PRO A 18 14.81 -0.10 19.92
C PRO A 18 14.92 -1.46 20.62
N GLU A 19 13.86 -1.86 21.33
CA GLU A 19 13.76 -3.12 22.09
C GLU A 19 14.09 -4.36 21.24
N ARG A 20 14.05 -4.22 19.91
CA ARG A 20 14.42 -5.24 18.92
C ARG A 20 15.42 -4.68 17.91
N PRO A 21 16.73 -4.67 18.22
CA PRO A 21 17.75 -4.36 17.23
C PRO A 21 17.73 -5.41 16.12
N VAL A 22 18.06 -5.00 14.88
CA VAL A 22 18.23 -5.96 13.79
C VAL A 22 19.42 -6.85 14.12
N LYS A 23 19.26 -8.17 13.99
CA LYS A 23 20.29 -9.15 14.31
C LYS A 23 20.86 -9.79 13.06
N ASP A 24 22.15 -10.13 13.13
CA ASP A 24 22.78 -11.01 12.16
C ASP A 24 22.26 -12.46 12.30
N LYS A 25 22.74 -13.37 11.43
CA LYS A 25 22.32 -14.79 11.48
C LYS A 25 22.77 -15.51 12.75
N GLY A 26 23.72 -14.95 13.51
CA GLY A 26 24.20 -15.46 14.80
C GLY A 26 23.56 -14.75 15.99
N ASP A 27 22.39 -14.11 15.81
CA ASP A 27 21.64 -13.37 16.82
C ASP A 27 22.37 -12.17 17.44
N ARG A 28 23.46 -11.70 16.83
CA ARG A 28 24.20 -10.53 17.32
C ARG A 28 23.56 -9.25 16.78
N PRO A 29 23.38 -8.21 17.61
CA PRO A 29 22.79 -6.95 17.17
C PRO A 29 23.69 -6.25 16.17
N ILE A 30 23.08 -5.72 15.10
CA ILE A 30 23.71 -4.92 14.06
C ILE A 30 23.43 -3.44 14.36
N THR A 31 24.49 -2.66 14.54
CA THR A 31 24.40 -1.22 14.84
C THR A 31 24.72 -0.34 13.62
N GLU A 32 25.41 -0.89 12.62
CA GLU A 32 25.84 -0.14 11.43
C GLU A 32 24.79 -0.21 10.30
N ILE A 33 24.44 0.95 9.73
CA ILE A 33 23.43 1.07 8.66
C ILE A 33 23.79 0.23 7.44
N GLN A 34 25.08 0.18 7.06
CA GLN A 34 25.53 -0.63 5.91
C GLN A 34 25.31 -2.12 6.15
N GLN A 35 25.68 -2.60 7.33
CA GLN A 35 25.47 -3.99 7.73
C GLN A 35 23.98 -4.34 7.81
N GLN A 36 23.15 -3.40 8.28
CA GLN A 36 21.69 -3.59 8.31
C GLN A 36 21.13 -3.74 6.89
N ARG A 37 21.59 -2.93 5.93
CA ARG A 37 21.20 -3.06 4.50
C ARG A 37 21.64 -4.39 3.90
N ASN A 38 22.87 -4.83 4.18
CA ASN A 38 23.35 -6.12 3.72
C ASN A 38 22.50 -7.26 4.31
N ARG A 39 22.16 -7.18 5.60
CA ARG A 39 21.27 -8.14 6.26
C ARG A 39 19.87 -8.17 5.63
N TRP A 40 19.34 -7.01 5.21
CA TRP A 40 18.07 -6.92 4.47
C TRP A 40 18.15 -7.60 3.10
N VAL A 41 19.22 -7.38 2.35
CA VAL A 41 19.43 -8.04 1.04
C VAL A 41 19.48 -9.56 1.21
N GLU A 42 20.28 -10.06 2.16
CA GLU A 42 20.35 -11.50 2.45
C GLU A 42 19.01 -12.09 2.88
N TYR A 43 18.26 -11.38 3.74
CA TYR A 43 16.97 -11.85 4.22
C TYR A 43 15.94 -11.98 3.09
N ILE A 44 15.88 -10.98 2.21
CA ILE A 44 14.97 -10.99 1.07
C ILE A 44 15.35 -12.11 0.09
N ASP A 45 16.64 -12.27 -0.20
CA ASP A 45 17.12 -13.34 -1.08
C ASP A 45 16.79 -14.74 -0.51
N GLU A 46 17.01 -14.96 0.78
CA GLU A 46 16.66 -16.22 1.46
C GLU A 46 15.15 -16.49 1.46
N LEU A 47 14.33 -15.44 1.64
CA LEU A 47 12.88 -15.54 1.63
C LEU A 47 12.34 -15.89 0.24
N LEU A 48 12.88 -15.26 -0.81
CA LEU A 48 12.45 -15.46 -2.20
C LEU A 48 12.94 -16.78 -2.78
N ASN A 49 14.13 -17.25 -2.38
CA ASN A 49 14.73 -18.49 -2.86
C ASN A 49 14.47 -19.68 -1.92
N ARG A 50 13.57 -19.53 -0.93
CA ARG A 50 13.22 -20.61 -0.01
C ARG A 50 12.59 -21.78 -0.81
N PRO A 51 13.13 -23.00 -0.71
CA PRO A 51 12.54 -24.15 -1.39
C PRO A 51 11.14 -24.43 -0.85
N ALA A 52 10.28 -25.00 -1.70
CA ALA A 52 8.95 -25.42 -1.28
C ALA A 52 9.06 -26.36 -0.06
N PRO A 53 8.21 -26.17 0.97
CA PRO A 53 8.21 -27.07 2.12
C PRO A 53 7.89 -28.50 1.67
N LYS A 54 8.62 -29.49 2.21
CA LYS A 54 8.43 -30.91 1.87
C LYS A 54 7.00 -31.40 2.15
N ASN A 55 6.38 -30.86 3.19
CA ASN A 55 4.99 -31.09 3.50
C ASN A 55 4.23 -29.82 3.10
N PRO A 56 3.45 -29.86 2.02
CA PRO A 56 2.57 -28.73 1.71
C PRO A 56 1.62 -28.54 2.90
N PRO A 57 1.32 -27.29 3.30
CA PRO A 57 0.25 -27.05 4.25
C PRO A 57 -1.06 -27.57 3.65
N ASP A 58 -1.83 -28.28 4.47
CA ASP A 58 -3.17 -28.74 4.12
C ASP A 58 -4.11 -27.53 4.13
N ILE A 59 -4.15 -26.82 3.01
CA ILE A 59 -4.97 -25.64 2.81
C ILE A 59 -6.19 -26.08 2.01
N GLU A 60 -7.36 -26.05 2.65
CA GLU A 60 -8.64 -26.19 1.97
C GLU A 60 -8.72 -25.13 0.87
N ALA A 61 -8.95 -25.56 -0.38
CA ALA A 61 -9.06 -24.64 -1.50
C ALA A 61 -10.15 -23.61 -1.19
N ALA A 62 -9.79 -22.33 -1.21
CA ALA A 62 -10.78 -21.27 -1.14
C ALA A 62 -11.82 -21.51 -2.24
N HIS A 63 -13.10 -21.37 -1.92
CA HIS A 63 -14.16 -21.40 -2.93
C HIS A 63 -13.89 -20.25 -3.92
N THR A 64 -13.34 -20.60 -5.09
CA THR A 64 -12.87 -19.65 -6.10
C THR A 64 -14.01 -18.86 -6.75
N ASP A 65 -15.25 -19.28 -6.56
CA ASP A 65 -16.38 -18.69 -7.25
C ASP A 65 -17.05 -17.61 -6.39
N LEU A 66 -16.31 -16.55 -6.09
CA LEU A 66 -16.98 -15.27 -5.91
C LEU A 66 -17.43 -14.83 -7.31
N PRO A 67 -18.73 -14.69 -7.59
CA PRO A 67 -19.21 -14.19 -8.87
C PRO A 67 -18.85 -12.70 -8.95
N ILE A 68 -17.61 -12.44 -9.32
CA ILE A 68 -17.14 -11.11 -9.68
C ILE A 68 -17.45 -10.98 -11.17
N ASP A 69 -18.31 -10.02 -11.50
CA ASP A 69 -18.53 -9.66 -12.88
C ASP A 69 -17.25 -9.02 -13.44
N VAL A 70 -16.63 -9.70 -14.40
CA VAL A 70 -15.44 -9.24 -15.12
C VAL A 70 -15.78 -8.51 -16.42
N ASN A 71 -17.07 -8.36 -16.73
CA ASN A 71 -17.49 -7.60 -17.89
C ASN A 71 -17.22 -6.09 -17.66
N PRO A 72 -16.99 -5.33 -18.74
CA PRO A 72 -16.93 -3.88 -18.65
C PRO A 72 -18.23 -3.31 -18.05
N PRO A 73 -18.15 -2.26 -17.23
CA PRO A 73 -19.34 -1.62 -16.67
C PRO A 73 -20.21 -1.04 -17.78
N THR A 74 -21.51 -1.16 -17.63
CA THR A 74 -22.47 -0.57 -18.56
C THR A 74 -22.56 0.95 -18.37
N THR A 75 -22.95 1.65 -19.43
CA THR A 75 -23.20 3.10 -19.39
C THR A 75 -24.19 3.48 -18.29
N GLU A 76 -25.20 2.65 -18.02
CA GLU A 76 -26.20 2.92 -16.99
C GLU A 76 -25.61 2.79 -15.57
N GLU A 77 -24.78 1.79 -15.33
CA GLU A 77 -24.07 1.64 -14.06
C GLU A 77 -23.14 2.82 -13.78
N ILE A 78 -22.41 3.29 -14.80
CA ILE A 78 -21.55 4.47 -14.70
C ILE A 78 -22.39 5.72 -14.35
N ARG A 79 -23.53 5.92 -15.03
CA ARG A 79 -24.44 7.05 -14.75
C ARG A 79 -25.00 7.00 -13.33
N ILE A 80 -25.42 5.82 -12.86
CA ILE A 80 -25.94 5.63 -11.50
C ILE A 80 -24.84 5.91 -10.48
N ALA A 81 -23.63 5.38 -10.70
CA ALA A 81 -22.49 5.60 -9.81
C ALA A 81 -22.14 7.09 -9.69
N ILE A 82 -22.03 7.81 -10.82
CA ILE A 82 -21.74 9.27 -10.85
C ILE A 82 -22.78 10.05 -10.03
N ARG A 83 -24.08 9.70 -10.15
CA ARG A 83 -25.15 10.35 -9.39
C ARG A 83 -25.00 10.17 -7.88
N GLN A 84 -24.54 9.00 -7.43
CA GLN A 84 -24.36 8.65 -6.02
C GLN A 84 -23.12 9.28 -5.36
N ILE A 85 -22.15 9.79 -6.15
CA ILE A 85 -20.96 10.45 -5.61
C ILE A 85 -21.37 11.61 -4.68
N LYS A 86 -20.78 11.75 -3.50
CA LYS A 86 -21.10 12.86 -2.59
C LYS A 86 -20.41 14.15 -3.04
N SER A 87 -21.17 15.24 -3.17
CA SER A 87 -20.61 16.59 -3.38
C SER A 87 -19.94 17.10 -2.10
N GLY A 88 -18.90 17.93 -2.24
CA GLY A 88 -18.19 18.54 -1.10
C GLY A 88 -17.04 17.71 -0.53
N LYS A 89 -16.63 16.63 -1.21
CA LYS A 89 -15.35 15.95 -0.93
C LYS A 89 -14.19 16.73 -1.54
N ALA A 90 -13.03 16.68 -0.88
CA ALA A 90 -11.79 17.24 -1.41
C ALA A 90 -11.42 16.53 -2.72
N ALA A 91 -10.80 17.26 -3.65
CA ALA A 91 -10.28 16.70 -4.88
C ALA A 91 -9.16 15.69 -4.59
N GLY A 92 -9.01 14.70 -5.47
CA GLY A 92 -7.90 13.77 -5.41
C GLY A 92 -6.56 14.44 -5.76
N PRO A 93 -5.46 13.67 -5.79
CA PRO A 93 -4.15 14.15 -6.25
C PRO A 93 -4.16 14.68 -7.70
N ASP A 94 -5.14 14.25 -8.50
CA ASP A 94 -5.43 14.73 -9.85
C ASP A 94 -6.07 16.14 -9.88
N ASN A 95 -6.43 16.69 -8.72
CA ASN A 95 -7.15 17.96 -8.56
C ASN A 95 -8.54 17.98 -9.22
N ILE A 96 -9.13 16.82 -9.50
CA ILE A 96 -10.47 16.71 -10.08
C ILE A 96 -11.50 16.63 -8.95
N PRO A 97 -12.40 17.62 -8.80
CA PRO A 97 -13.40 17.58 -7.74
C PRO A 97 -14.59 16.71 -8.15
N ALA A 98 -15.18 16.01 -7.18
CA ALA A 98 -16.37 15.17 -7.38
C ALA A 98 -17.56 15.87 -8.08
N LYS A 99 -17.64 17.19 -7.99
CA LYS A 99 -18.68 18.00 -8.67
C LYS A 99 -18.49 18.09 -10.19
N ALA A 100 -17.26 17.96 -10.70
CA ALA A 100 -16.97 18.02 -12.14
C ALA A 100 -17.52 16.78 -12.86
N LEU A 101 -17.37 15.61 -12.24
CA LEU A 101 -17.94 14.36 -12.78
C LEU A 101 -19.47 14.38 -12.85
N LYS A 102 -20.12 15.23 -12.04
CA LYS A 102 -21.58 15.40 -12.06
C LYS A 102 -22.08 16.38 -13.09
N SER A 103 -21.26 17.33 -13.57
CA SER A 103 -21.68 18.32 -14.55
C SER A 103 -21.69 17.77 -15.98
N ASP A 104 -20.75 16.89 -16.31
CA ASP A 104 -20.52 16.42 -17.70
C ASP A 104 -20.75 14.90 -17.85
N THR A 105 -21.87 14.41 -17.31
CA THR A 105 -22.16 12.97 -17.21
C THR A 105 -22.18 12.26 -18.58
N GLU A 106 -22.57 12.96 -19.66
CA GLU A 106 -22.64 12.40 -21.02
C GLU A 106 -21.27 12.30 -21.70
N VAL A 107 -20.37 13.24 -21.40
CA VAL A 107 -18.99 13.22 -21.92
C VAL A 107 -18.18 12.15 -21.19
N ASP A 108 -18.32 12.08 -19.87
CA ASP A 108 -17.58 11.12 -19.04
C ASP A 108 -17.98 9.67 -19.31
N THR A 109 -19.24 9.40 -19.67
CA THR A 109 -19.71 8.05 -20.03
C THR A 109 -19.20 7.54 -21.38
N ASN A 110 -18.79 8.44 -22.28
CA ASN A 110 -18.34 8.09 -23.64
C ASN A 110 -16.81 8.00 -23.76
N MET A 111 -16.06 8.40 -22.73
CA MET A 111 -14.59 8.31 -22.68
C MET A 111 -14.06 7.02 -22.06
N LEU A 112 -14.93 6.19 -21.47
CA LEU A 112 -14.65 4.90 -20.85
C LEU A 112 -14.88 3.75 -21.82
#